data_AF-A0AAJ2FVG7-F1
#
_entry.id   AF-A0AAJ2FVG7-F1
#
_cell.length_a   1.000
_cell.length_b   1.000
_cell.length_c   1.000
_cell.angle_alpha   90.00
_cell.angle_beta   90.00
_cell.angle_gamma   90.00
#
_symmetry.space_group_name_H-M   'P 1'
#
loop_
_entity.id
_entity.type
_entity.pdbx_description
1 polymer ?
#
loop_
_entity_poly.entity_id
_entity_poly.type
_entity_poly.pdbx_seq_one_letter_code
_entity_poly.pdbx_strand_id
1 'polypeptide(L)' 'MSQIPPGPQPSWRKPAGMFLILALIAVWTGIVVSVSPWVGTWPVLVQAVFYLAAGIVWILPLKPLLRWMELGKWRG' A
#
# COMPACT_ATOMS: atom_id res chain seq x y z
N MET A 1 29.48 -30.94 17.08
CA MET A 1 28.01 -30.79 17.05
C MET A 1 27.68 -29.44 16.44
N SER A 2 27.39 -29.41 15.15
CA SER A 2 26.95 -28.21 14.43
C SER A 2 25.53 -27.87 14.88
N GLN A 3 25.38 -26.82 15.69
CA GLN A 3 24.08 -26.33 16.14
C GLN A 3 23.33 -25.78 14.91
N ILE A 4 22.30 -26.48 14.44
CA ILE A 4 21.43 -25.99 13.36
C ILE A 4 20.62 -24.82 13.94
N PRO A 5 20.65 -23.62 13.32
CA PRO A 5 19.84 -22.51 13.80
C PRO A 5 18.37 -22.91 13.88
N PRO A 6 17.63 -22.50 14.93
CA PRO A 6 16.19 -22.72 14.98
C PRO A 6 15.53 -22.15 13.72
N GLY A 7 14.60 -22.90 13.13
CA GLY A 7 13.92 -22.53 11.90
C GLY A 7 13.15 -21.20 12.02
N PRO A 8 12.78 -20.56 10.89
CA PRO A 8 12.09 -19.29 10.88
C PRO A 8 10.79 -19.36 11.71
N GLN A 9 10.66 -18.48 12.70
CA GLN A 9 9.44 -18.45 13.52
C GLN A 9 8.26 -17.89 12.71
N PRO A 10 7.09 -18.55 12.75
CA PRO A 10 5.91 -18.10 12.01
C PRO A 10 5.42 -16.74 12.55
N SER A 11 5.31 -15.73 11.67
CA SER A 11 4.78 -14.41 12.02
C SER A 11 3.45 -14.14 11.33
N TRP A 12 2.38 -13.95 12.10
CA TRP A 12 1.05 -13.59 11.59
C TRP A 12 0.99 -12.20 10.90
N ARG A 13 1.99 -11.35 11.14
CA ARG A 13 2.12 -10.01 10.55
C ARG A 13 2.20 -10.02 9.03
N LYS A 14 2.79 -11.07 8.44
CA LYS A 14 2.95 -11.23 6.99
C LYS A 14 1.61 -11.42 6.27
N PRO A 15 0.78 -12.43 6.62
CA PRO A 15 -0.54 -12.58 6.00
C PRO A 15 -1.46 -11.38 6.31
N ALA A 16 -1.49 -10.90 7.56
CA ALA A 16 -2.30 -9.73 7.91
C ALA A 16 -1.88 -8.47 7.12
N GLY A 17 -0.58 -8.26 6.93
CA GLY A 17 -0.04 -7.17 6.13
C GLY A 17 -0.40 -7.26 4.67
N MET A 18 -0.36 -8.46 4.08
CA MET A 18 -0.83 -8.68 2.71
C MET A 18 -2.29 -8.27 2.54
N PHE A 19 -3.18 -8.66 3.46
CA PHE A 19 -4.59 -8.25 3.42
C PHE A 19 -4.75 -6.73 3.59
N LEU A 20 -3.96 -6.09 4.45
CA LEU A 20 -3.98 -4.63 4.59
C LEU A 20 -3.53 -3.92 3.31
N ILE A 21 -2.51 -4.43 2.61
CA ILE A 21 -2.06 -3.88 1.32
C ILE A 21 -3.19 -4.02 0.30
N LEU A 22 -3.81 -5.20 0.19
CA LEU A 22 -4.93 -5.43 -0.73
C LEU A 22 -6.12 -4.51 -0.42
N ALA A 23 -6.48 -4.36 0.86
CA ALA A 23 -7.54 -3.46 1.29
C ALA A 23 -7.21 -2.01 0.96
N LEU A 24 -5.98 -1.58 1.20
CA LEU A 24 -5.50 -0.24 0.86
C LEU A 24 -5.60 0.04 -0.64
N ILE A 25 -5.16 -0.90 -1.49
CA ILE A 25 -5.27 -0.77 -2.95
C ILE A 25 -6.73 -0.73 -3.39
N ALA A 26 -7.58 -1.59 -2.83
CA ALA A 26 -9.01 -1.63 -3.15
C ALA A 26 -9.72 -0.32 -2.78
N VAL A 27 -9.46 0.19 -1.57
CA VAL A 27 -10.02 1.48 -1.10
C VAL A 27 -9.50 2.63 -1.96
N TRP A 28 -8.19 2.69 -2.21
CA TRP A 28 -7.60 3.76 -3.03
C TRP A 28 -8.16 3.75 -4.46
N THR A 29 -8.24 2.57 -5.08
CA THR A 29 -8.80 2.41 -6.42
C THR A 29 -10.28 2.80 -6.44
N GLY A 30 -11.06 2.39 -5.43
CA GLY A 30 -12.47 2.77 -5.31
C GLY A 30 -12.65 4.29 -5.22
N ILE A 31 -11.82 4.98 -4.43
CA ILE A 31 -11.83 6.45 -4.34
C ILE A 31 -11.52 7.07 -5.72
N VAL A 32 -10.42 6.67 -6.37
CA VAL A 32 -10.02 7.24 -7.66
C VAL A 32 -11.08 6.98 -8.74
N VAL A 33 -11.60 5.75 -8.83
CA VAL A 33 -12.65 5.37 -9.79
C VAL A 33 -13.92 6.16 -9.53
N SER A 34 -14.32 6.33 -8.28
CA SER A 34 -15.51 7.13 -7.95
C SER A 34 -15.40 8.55 -8.46
N VAL A 35 -14.19 9.14 -8.43
CA VAL A 35 -13.94 10.53 -8.84
C VAL A 35 -13.69 10.65 -10.36
N SER A 36 -13.39 9.54 -11.04
CA SER A 36 -13.06 9.49 -12.46
C SER A 36 -14.08 10.13 -13.42
N PRO A 37 -15.41 10.05 -13.21
CA PRO A 37 -16.38 10.69 -14.11
C PRO A 37 -16.23 12.20 -14.20
N TRP A 38 -15.92 12.87 -13.09
CA TRP A 38 -15.68 14.31 -13.07
C TRP A 38 -14.32 14.66 -13.66
N VAL A 39 -13.29 13.90 -13.32
CA VAL A 39 -11.92 14.09 -13.84
C VAL A 39 -11.88 13.92 -15.36
N GLY A 40 -12.72 13.05 -15.93
CA GLY A 40 -12.83 12.85 -17.38
C GLY A 40 -13.36 14.07 -18.14
N THR A 41 -13.91 15.08 -17.46
CA THR A 41 -14.37 16.34 -18.09
C THR A 41 -13.27 17.40 -18.15
N TRP A 42 -12.13 17.18 -17.50
CA TRP A 42 -11.04 18.14 -17.43
C TRP A 42 -10.15 18.11 -18.68
N PRO A 43 -9.37 19.17 -18.94
CA PRO A 43 -8.33 19.14 -19.96
C PRO A 43 -7.34 17.99 -19.71
N VAL A 44 -6.87 17.37 -20.79
CA VAL A 44 -6.05 16.14 -20.72
C VAL A 44 -4.78 16.29 -19.87
N LEU A 45 -4.19 17.50 -19.83
CA LEU A 45 -3.00 17.78 -19.02
C LEU A 45 -3.31 17.75 -17.52
N VAL A 46 -4.46 18.29 -17.12
CA VAL A 46 -4.89 18.28 -15.71
C VAL A 46 -5.24 16.86 -15.28
N GLN A 47 -5.91 16.12 -16.15
CA GLN A 47 -6.17 14.70 -15.96
C GLN A 47 -4.86 13.90 -15.77
N ALA A 48 -3.85 14.14 -16.60
CA ALA A 48 -2.55 13.48 -16.50
C ALA A 48 -1.87 13.78 -15.15
N VAL A 49 -1.83 15.04 -14.73
CA VAL A 49 -1.27 15.44 -13.44
C VAL A 49 -2.03 14.78 -12.28
N PHE A 50 -3.37 14.74 -12.36
CA PHE A 50 -4.20 14.09 -11.35
C PHE A 50 -3.86 12.60 -11.21
N TYR A 51 -3.81 11.84 -12.31
CA TYR A 51 -3.51 10.41 -12.24
C TYR A 51 -2.05 10.12 -11.86
N LEU A 52 -1.10 10.98 -12.25
CA LEU A 52 0.28 10.89 -11.77
C LEU A 52 0.37 11.10 -10.25
N ALA A 53 -0.27 12.15 -9.74
CA ALA A 53 -0.33 12.41 -8.30
C ALA A 53 -1.02 11.26 -7.56
N ALA A 54 -2.16 10.77 -8.08
CA ALA A 54 -2.88 9.66 -7.49
C ALA A 54 -2.02 8.37 -7.47
N GLY A 55 -1.22 8.14 -8.52
CA GLY A 55 -0.27 7.03 -8.62
C GLY A 55 0.95 7.14 -7.71
N ILE A 56 1.24 8.32 -7.15
CA ILE A 56 2.34 8.53 -6.20
C ILE A 56 1.82 8.54 -4.76
N VAL A 57 0.70 9.22 -4.49
CA VAL A 57 0.17 9.45 -3.15
C VAL A 57 -0.18 8.14 -2.43
N TRP A 58 -0.68 7.12 -3.15
CA TRP A 58 -1.03 5.83 -2.54
C TRP A 58 0.15 5.08 -1.94
N ILE A 59 1.39 5.44 -2.30
CA ILE A 59 2.61 4.84 -1.77
C ILE A 59 2.89 5.31 -0.33
N LEU A 60 2.41 6.52 0.04
CA LEU A 60 2.61 7.10 1.37
C LEU A 60 2.17 6.17 2.51
N PRO A 61 0.95 5.58 2.49
CA PRO A 61 0.52 4.63 3.51
C PRO A 61 1.20 3.25 3.39
N LEU A 62 1.79 2.90 2.24
CA LEU A 62 2.49 1.61 2.07
C LEU A 62 3.78 1.53 2.91
N LYS A 63 4.54 2.64 2.99
CA LYS A 63 5.81 2.69 3.75
C LYS A 63 5.68 2.31 5.23
N PRO A 64 4.80 2.91 6.05
CA PRO A 64 4.62 2.51 7.45
C PRO A 64 4.02 1.11 7.60
N LEU A 65 3.19 0.68 6.65
CA LEU A 65 2.60 -0.66 6.65
C LEU A 65 3.65 -1.75 6.45
N LEU A 66 4.53 -1.58 5.46
CA LEU A 66 5.65 -2.50 5.21
C LEU A 66 6.59 -2.55 6.43
N ARG A 67 6.87 -1.38 7.03
CA ARG A 67 7.69 -1.31 8.26
C ARG A 67 7.07 -2.09 9.42
N TRP A 68 5.74 -2.02 9.58
CA TRP A 68 5.05 -2.81 10.58
C TRP A 68 5.10 -4.32 10.28
N MET A 69 5.00 -4.70 9.01
CA MET A 69 5.11 -6.11 8.60
C MET A 69 6.48 -6.71 8.94
N GLU A 70 7.55 -5.94 8.70
CA GLU A 70 8.93 -6.40 8.88
C GLU A 70 9.43 -6.27 10.34
N LEU A 71 9.16 -5.12 10.97
CA LEU A 71 9.76 -4.74 12.27
C LEU A 71 8.75 -4.72 13.42
N GLY A 72 7.47 -4.83 13.13
CA GLY A 72 6.39 -4.75 14.13
C GLY A 72 6.16 -3.36 14.72
N LYS A 73 6.81 -2.32 14.20
CA LYS A 73 6.69 -0.93 14.65
C LYS A 73 6.03 -0.07 13.56
N TRP A 74 5.00 0.68 13.94
CA TRP A 74 4.29 1.60 13.04
C TRP A 74 5.01 2.95 12.87
N ARG A 75 5.73 3.37 13.91
CA ARG A 75 6.50 4.62 13.94
C ARG A 75 7.85 4.33 14.61
N GLY A 76 8.89 4.94 14.08
CA GLY A 76 10.27 4.90 14.55
C GLY A 76 10.89 6.20 14.11
#